data_AF-A0A1Y4BJ38-F1
#
_entry.id   AF-A0A1Y4BJ38-F1
#
_cell.length_a   1.000
_cell.length_b   1.000
_cell.length_c   1.000
_cell.angle_alpha   90.00
_cell.angle_beta   90.00
_cell.angle_gamma   90.00
#
_symmetry.space_group_name_H-M   'P 1'
#
loop_
_entity.id
_entity.type
_entity.pdbx_description
1 polymer ?
#
loop_
_entity_poly.entity_id
_entity_poly.type
_entity_poly.pdbx_seq_one_letter_code
_entity_poly.pdbx_strand_id
1 'polypeptide(L)'
;MPEENRNTYKTYRKAAGLTQEAAAERLGISVESLRAYETGQRIPSNDVVELMSILYNDLSLIVRHVHSTNNLYNRVVPEIQPKSVLEASAKLTNRIFIFAESHADRRLLRITEDNVIDESERAEFDAIMEDLQEIVEAALELRCARESS
;
A
#
# COMPACT_ATOMS: atom_id res chain seq x y z
N MET A 1 16.59 13.43 -2.83
CA MET A 1 15.72 12.23 -2.82
C MET A 1 16.07 11.44 -1.58
N PRO A 2 15.12 11.13 -0.69
CA PRO A 2 15.44 10.58 0.62
C PRO A 2 16.06 9.18 0.45
N GLU A 3 17.12 8.90 1.19
CA GLU A 3 17.91 7.67 1.07
C GLU A 3 17.12 6.38 1.37
N GLU A 4 15.94 6.49 2.00
CA GLU A 4 15.08 5.36 2.37
C GLU A 4 14.61 4.50 1.19
N ASN A 5 14.43 5.08 -0.01
CA ASN A 5 14.04 4.32 -1.19
C ASN A 5 15.19 3.54 -1.85
N ARG A 6 16.46 3.88 -1.56
CA ARG A 6 17.60 3.24 -2.24
C ARG A 6 17.75 1.76 -1.89
N ASN A 7 17.25 1.35 -0.73
CA ASN A 7 17.51 0.03 -0.15
C ASN A 7 16.27 -0.86 -0.04
N THR A 8 15.14 -0.46 -0.63
CA THR A 8 13.85 -1.14 -0.47
C THR A 8 13.94 -2.60 -0.92
N TYR A 9 14.28 -2.85 -2.19
CA TYR A 9 14.34 -4.22 -2.76
C TYR A 9 15.30 -5.15 -2.00
N LYS A 10 16.43 -4.61 -1.53
CA LYS A 10 17.43 -5.38 -0.76
C LYS A 10 16.87 -5.84 0.58
N THR A 11 16.11 -4.99 1.26
CA THR A 11 15.48 -5.32 2.55
C THR A 11 14.50 -6.48 2.38
N TYR A 12 13.64 -6.44 1.35
CA TYR A 12 12.71 -7.53 1.05
C TYR A 12 13.43 -8.83 0.67
N ARG A 13 14.45 -8.76 -0.19
CA ARG A 13 15.26 -9.95 -0.52
C ARG A 13 15.89 -10.58 0.72
N LYS A 14 16.47 -9.76 1.60
CA LYS A 14 17.09 -10.24 2.85
C LYS A 14 16.07 -10.84 3.80
N ALA A 15 14.88 -10.24 3.91
CA ALA A 15 13.77 -10.78 4.70
C ALA A 15 13.29 -12.14 4.15
N ALA A 16 13.40 -12.35 2.84
CA ALA A 16 13.16 -13.65 2.19
C ALA A 16 14.34 -14.64 2.31
N GLY A 17 15.45 -14.26 2.95
CA GLY A 17 16.61 -15.13 3.18
C GLY A 17 17.43 -15.45 1.92
N LEU A 18 17.28 -14.69 0.83
CA LEU A 18 17.94 -14.96 -0.44
C LEU A 18 19.25 -14.17 -0.61
N THR A 19 20.24 -14.75 -1.28
CA THR A 19 21.43 -14.02 -1.76
C THR A 19 21.13 -13.25 -3.05
N GLN A 20 22.01 -12.35 -3.49
CA GLN A 20 21.81 -11.62 -4.75
C GLN A 20 21.80 -12.61 -5.93
N GLU A 21 22.69 -13.59 -5.92
CA GLU A 21 22.83 -14.62 -6.94
C GLU A 21 21.56 -15.46 -7.05
N ALA A 22 21.08 -16.00 -5.92
CA ALA A 22 19.89 -16.83 -5.88
C ALA A 22 18.62 -16.05 -6.31
N ALA A 23 18.53 -14.77 -5.94
CA ALA A 23 17.41 -13.94 -6.35
C ALA A 23 17.47 -13.58 -7.84
N ALA A 24 18.64 -13.19 -8.35
CA ALA A 24 18.83 -12.84 -9.76
C ALA A 24 18.55 -14.03 -10.68
N GLU A 25 19.03 -15.22 -10.32
CA GLU A 25 18.76 -16.47 -11.04
C GLU A 25 17.26 -16.74 -11.14
N ARG A 26 16.53 -16.68 -10.02
CA ARG A 26 15.08 -16.94 -9.99
C ARG A 26 14.24 -15.86 -10.68
N LEU A 27 14.73 -14.63 -10.72
CA LEU A 27 14.11 -13.52 -11.44
C LEU A 27 14.46 -13.51 -12.94
N GLY A 28 15.39 -14.36 -13.39
CA GLY A 28 15.85 -14.37 -14.78
C GLY A 28 16.61 -13.09 -15.19
N ILE A 29 17.30 -12.45 -14.24
CA ILE A 29 18.08 -11.22 -14.48
C ILE A 29 19.55 -11.42 -14.09
N SER A 30 20.44 -10.51 -14.52
CA SER A 30 21.83 -10.52 -14.07
C SER A 30 21.96 -10.09 -12.60
N VAL A 31 22.99 -10.58 -11.91
CA VAL A 31 23.32 -10.17 -10.52
C VAL A 31 23.63 -8.67 -10.48
N GLU A 32 24.29 -8.15 -11.52
CA GLU A 32 24.57 -6.73 -11.73
C GLU A 32 23.28 -5.90 -11.84
N SER A 33 22.28 -6.38 -12.59
CA SER A 33 20.96 -5.73 -12.69
C SER A 33 20.30 -5.65 -11.32
N LEU A 34 20.29 -6.75 -10.56
CA LEU A 34 19.72 -6.77 -9.21
C LEU A 34 20.46 -5.79 -8.29
N ARG A 35 21.80 -5.75 -8.36
CA ARG A 35 22.61 -4.82 -7.57
C ARG A 35 22.33 -3.36 -7.95
N ALA A 36 22.11 -3.06 -9.23
CA ALA A 36 21.73 -1.72 -9.68
C ALA A 36 20.36 -1.31 -9.13
N TYR A 37 19.40 -2.23 -9.02
CA TYR A 37 18.11 -1.99 -8.37
C TYR A 37 18.27 -1.74 -6.87
N GLU A 38 19.04 -2.58 -6.17
CA GLU A 38 19.27 -2.49 -4.72
C GLU A 38 20.11 -1.30 -4.25
N THR A 39 20.76 -0.61 -5.17
CA THR A 39 21.54 0.62 -4.90
C THR A 39 20.82 1.87 -5.37
N GLY A 40 19.65 1.72 -6.01
CA GLY A 40 18.90 2.82 -6.61
C GLY A 40 19.56 3.41 -7.87
N GLN A 41 20.57 2.75 -8.45
CA GLN A 41 21.19 3.17 -9.72
C GLN A 41 20.22 3.01 -10.89
N ARG A 42 19.32 2.03 -10.81
CA ARG A 42 18.29 1.77 -11.81
C ARG A 42 16.97 1.44 -11.11
N ILE A 43 15.86 1.90 -11.65
CA ILE A 43 14.53 1.52 -11.19
C ILE A 43 14.11 0.25 -11.97
N PRO A 44 13.69 -0.84 -11.29
CA PRO A 44 13.16 -2.03 -11.95
C PRO A 44 11.83 -1.72 -12.65
N SER A 45 11.51 -2.46 -13.72
CA SER A 45 10.18 -2.37 -14.36
C SER A 45 9.11 -3.02 -13.49
N ASN A 46 7.84 -2.66 -13.74
CA ASN A 46 6.69 -3.22 -13.00
C ASN A 46 6.68 -4.76 -13.03
N ASP A 47 6.95 -5.37 -14.20
CA ASP A 47 6.99 -6.84 -14.34
C ASP A 47 8.05 -7.48 -13.43
N VAL A 48 9.23 -6.84 -13.30
CA VAL A 48 10.29 -7.32 -12.42
C VAL A 48 9.89 -7.16 -10.96
N VAL A 49 9.21 -6.07 -10.60
CA VAL A 49 8.72 -5.84 -9.23
C VAL A 49 7.62 -6.82 -8.84
N GLU A 50 6.72 -7.14 -9.77
CA GLU A 50 5.71 -8.18 -9.58
C GLU A 50 6.38 -9.52 -9.28
N LEU A 51 7.35 -9.94 -10.09
CA LEU A 51 8.14 -11.15 -9.85
C LEU A 51 8.89 -11.11 -8.53
N MET A 52 9.47 -9.96 -8.15
CA MET A 52 10.11 -9.78 -6.85
C MET A 52 9.12 -9.94 -5.70
N SER A 53 7.91 -9.41 -5.81
CA SER A 53 6.89 -9.52 -4.76
C SER A 53 6.48 -10.96 -4.51
N ILE A 54 6.37 -11.76 -5.58
CA ILE A 54 6.07 -13.18 -5.53
C ILE A 54 7.27 -13.93 -4.92
N LEU A 55 8.48 -13.68 -5.42
CA LEU A 55 9.69 -14.37 -4.97
C LEU A 55 10.03 -14.08 -3.51
N TYR A 56 9.81 -12.84 -3.06
CA TYR A 56 10.07 -12.42 -1.67
C TYR A 56 8.88 -12.67 -0.76
N ASN A 57 7.75 -13.11 -1.32
CA ASN A 57 6.49 -13.36 -0.64
C ASN A 57 6.02 -12.15 0.18
N ASP A 58 6.02 -10.97 -0.45
CA ASP A 58 5.70 -9.72 0.22
C ASP A 58 5.05 -8.70 -0.74
N LEU A 59 3.71 -8.58 -0.60
CA LEU A 59 2.91 -7.68 -1.44
C LEU A 59 3.18 -6.20 -1.15
N SER A 60 3.67 -5.85 0.05
CA SER A 60 3.96 -4.47 0.42
C SER A 60 5.07 -3.86 -0.45
N LEU A 61 5.92 -4.70 -1.06
CA LEU A 61 6.92 -4.28 -2.06
C LEU A 61 6.26 -3.53 -3.23
N ILE A 62 5.13 -4.03 -3.74
CA ILE A 62 4.43 -3.41 -4.89
C ILE A 62 3.92 -2.04 -4.48
N VAL A 63 3.23 -1.95 -3.34
CA VAL A 63 2.67 -0.69 -2.85
C VAL A 63 3.76 0.36 -2.70
N ARG A 64 4.89 -0.02 -2.09
CA ARG A 64 6.04 0.89 -1.90
C ARG A 64 6.72 1.28 -3.22
N HIS A 65 6.85 0.35 -4.17
CA HIS A 65 7.39 0.65 -5.49
C HIS A 65 6.53 1.67 -6.23
N VAL A 66 5.23 1.43 -6.30
CA VAL A 66 4.34 2.33 -7.05
C VAL A 66 4.25 3.69 -6.35
N HIS A 67 4.22 3.72 -5.01
CA HIS A 67 4.17 4.98 -4.27
C HIS A 67 5.42 5.85 -4.47
N SER A 68 6.59 5.23 -4.65
CA SER A 68 7.85 5.92 -4.88
C SER A 68 8.12 6.33 -6.34
N THR A 69 7.41 5.73 -7.30
CA THR A 69 7.68 5.91 -8.73
C THR A 69 6.54 6.58 -9.51
N ASN A 70 5.32 6.59 -8.97
CA ASN A 70 4.14 7.06 -9.67
C ASN A 70 3.33 8.08 -8.85
N ASN A 71 3.59 9.37 -9.08
CA ASN A 71 2.88 10.46 -8.40
C ASN A 71 1.36 10.49 -8.64
N LEU A 72 0.87 9.96 -9.77
CA LEU A 72 -0.56 9.88 -10.03
C LEU A 72 -1.22 8.78 -9.20
N TYR A 73 -0.50 7.68 -8.96
CA TYR A 73 -0.98 6.58 -8.11
C TYR A 73 -1.20 7.04 -6.67
N ASN A 74 -0.34 7.93 -6.16
CA ASN A 74 -0.44 8.51 -4.80
C ASN A 74 -1.70 9.37 -4.60
N ARG A 75 -2.42 9.72 -5.68
CA ARG A 75 -3.72 10.41 -5.58
C ARG A 75 -4.89 9.47 -5.37
N VAL A 76 -4.71 8.17 -5.63
CA VAL A 76 -5.78 7.17 -5.64
C VAL A 76 -5.58 6.12 -4.55
N VAL A 77 -4.33 5.78 -4.26
CA VAL A 77 -3.99 4.77 -3.25
C VAL A 77 -3.33 5.44 -2.06
N PRO A 78 -3.84 5.23 -0.83
CA PRO A 78 -3.26 5.82 0.37
C PRO A 78 -1.87 5.27 0.64
N GLU A 79 -1.06 6.08 1.32
CA GLU A 79 0.19 5.62 1.90
C GLU A 79 -0.12 4.68 3.07
N ILE A 80 0.41 3.45 3.03
CA ILE A 80 0.18 2.46 4.08
C ILE A 80 1.39 2.30 4.99
N GLN A 81 1.15 2.09 6.27
CA GLN A 81 2.21 1.79 7.23
C GLN A 81 2.34 0.28 7.46
N PRO A 82 3.57 -0.24 7.67
CA PRO A 82 3.76 -1.65 7.98
C PRO A 82 3.14 -1.98 9.34
N LYS A 83 2.25 -2.97 9.38
CA LYS A 83 1.55 -3.41 10.60
C LYS A 83 1.54 -4.93 10.72
N SER A 84 1.36 -5.39 11.95
CA SER A 84 1.05 -6.80 12.21
C SER A 84 -0.37 -7.12 11.75
N VAL A 85 -0.66 -8.39 11.46
CA VAL A 85 -2.02 -8.83 11.08
C VAL A 85 -3.03 -8.49 12.18
N LEU A 86 -2.68 -8.68 13.45
CA LEU A 86 -3.56 -8.38 14.58
C LEU A 86 -3.88 -6.89 14.67
N GLU A 87 -2.85 -6.04 14.56
CA GLU A 87 -3.03 -4.58 14.61
C GLU A 87 -3.85 -4.06 13.43
N ALA A 88 -3.54 -4.50 12.21
CA ALA A 88 -4.28 -4.10 11.02
C ALA A 88 -5.73 -4.62 11.04
N SER A 89 -5.96 -5.84 11.53
CA SER A 89 -7.31 -6.41 11.68
C SER A 89 -8.13 -5.64 12.70
N ALA A 90 -7.54 -5.30 13.85
CA ALA A 90 -8.20 -4.49 14.87
C ALA A 90 -8.50 -3.08 14.37
N LYS A 91 -7.55 -2.43 13.68
CA LYS A 91 -7.77 -1.10 13.07
C LYS A 91 -8.92 -1.14 12.06
N LEU A 92 -8.91 -2.09 11.13
CA LEU A 92 -9.97 -2.22 10.13
C LEU A 92 -11.34 -2.43 10.79
N THR A 93 -11.41 -3.35 11.74
CA THR A 93 -12.65 -3.68 12.47
C THR A 93 -13.18 -2.44 13.20
N ASN A 94 -12.32 -1.74 13.93
CA ASN A 94 -12.72 -0.51 14.65
C ASN A 94 -13.21 0.58 13.70
N ARG A 95 -12.54 0.79 12.56
CA ARG A 95 -12.97 1.81 11.58
C ARG A 95 -14.33 1.48 10.97
N ILE A 96 -14.59 0.21 10.65
CA ILE A 96 -15.91 -0.24 10.17
C ILE A 96 -16.99 0.03 11.21
N PHE A 97 -16.73 -0.28 12.49
CA PHE A 97 -17.70 -0.03 13.56
C PHE A 97 -17.97 1.46 13.78
N ILE A 98 -16.92 2.30 13.87
CA ILE A 98 -17.07 3.76 14.01
C ILE A 98 -17.90 4.34 12.86
N PHE A 99 -17.62 3.92 11.62
CA PHE A 99 -18.38 4.35 10.45
C PHE A 99 -19.86 4.00 10.56
N ALA A 100 -20.17 2.75 10.93
CA ALA A 100 -21.54 2.26 11.09
C ALA A 100 -22.28 2.91 12.26
N GLU A 101 -21.62 3.10 13.40
CA GLU A 101 -22.17 3.74 14.61
C GLU A 101 -22.49 5.22 14.37
N SER A 102 -21.70 5.90 13.54
CA SER A 102 -22.01 7.27 13.16
C SER A 102 -23.25 7.35 12.24
N HIS A 103 -23.68 6.25 11.63
CA HIS A 103 -24.66 6.21 10.54
C HIS A 103 -24.22 6.99 9.30
N ALA A 104 -22.91 7.04 9.02
CA ALA A 104 -22.35 7.73 7.86
C ALA A 104 -22.94 7.25 6.54
N ASP A 105 -23.27 5.95 6.43
CA ASP A 105 -23.98 5.35 5.31
C ASP A 105 -25.33 6.04 5.03
N ARG A 106 -26.14 6.27 6.07
CA ARG A 106 -27.46 6.91 5.94
C ARG A 106 -27.35 8.39 5.66
N ARG A 107 -26.37 9.07 6.24
CA ARG A 107 -26.11 10.49 5.98
C ARG A 107 -25.65 10.70 4.55
N LEU A 108 -24.76 9.84 4.05
CA LEU A 108 -24.32 9.84 2.65
C LEU A 108 -25.48 9.64 1.67
N LEU A 109 -26.41 8.71 1.97
CA LEU A 109 -27.60 8.51 1.14
C LEU A 109 -28.51 9.74 1.06
N ARG A 110 -28.61 10.51 2.15
CA ARG A 110 -29.38 11.77 2.16
C ARG A 110 -28.71 12.85 1.32
N ILE A 111 -27.40 13.04 1.51
CA ILE A 111 -26.60 14.03 0.76
C ILE A 111 -26.60 13.74 -0.74
N THR A 112 -26.70 12.46 -1.14
CA THR A 112 -26.63 12.06 -2.56
C THR A 112 -27.99 11.90 -3.23
N GLU A 113 -29.09 12.15 -2.52
CA GLU A 113 -30.46 11.86 -2.99
C GLU A 113 -30.86 12.69 -4.22
N ASP A 114 -30.46 13.96 -4.27
CA ASP A 114 -30.73 14.87 -5.39
C ASP A 114 -29.59 14.90 -6.44
N ASN A 115 -28.55 14.09 -6.21
CA ASN A 115 -27.33 14.01 -7.02
C ASN A 115 -26.56 15.35 -7.14
N VAL A 116 -26.72 16.27 -6.17
CA VAL A 116 -26.03 17.57 -6.11
C VAL A 116 -25.52 17.83 -4.69
N ILE A 117 -24.20 17.73 -4.50
CA ILE A 117 -23.59 18.09 -3.21
C ILE A 117 -23.37 19.61 -3.17
N ASP A 118 -24.20 20.31 -2.41
CA ASP A 118 -24.12 21.77 -2.25
C ASP A 118 -23.03 22.20 -1.24
N GLU A 119 -22.84 23.52 -1.06
CA GLU A 119 -21.83 24.05 -0.13
C GLU A 119 -22.11 23.73 1.35
N SER A 120 -23.38 23.54 1.73
CA SER A 120 -23.78 23.20 3.10
C SER A 120 -23.52 21.73 3.41
N GLU A 121 -23.60 20.86 2.41
CA GLU A 121 -23.38 19.42 2.52
C GLU A 121 -21.92 19.02 2.28
N ARG A 122 -21.15 19.84 1.55
CA ARG A 122 -19.75 19.56 1.18
C ARG A 122 -18.90 19.12 2.36
N ALA A 123 -18.98 19.84 3.47
CA ALA A 123 -18.16 19.55 4.65
C ALA A 123 -18.51 18.19 5.27
N GLU A 124 -19.79 17.84 5.31
CA GLU A 124 -20.22 16.54 5.83
C GLU A 124 -19.86 15.40 4.86
N PHE A 125 -20.05 15.61 3.56
CA PHE A 125 -19.66 14.68 2.52
C PHE A 125 -18.16 14.38 2.58
N ASP A 126 -17.32 15.41 2.62
CA ASP A 126 -15.86 15.26 2.65
C ASP A 126 -15.41 14.51 3.91
N ALA A 127 -16.02 14.76 5.07
CA ALA A 127 -15.75 14.01 6.29
C ALA A 127 -16.11 12.52 6.17
N ILE A 128 -17.26 12.19 5.57
CA ILE A 128 -17.65 10.79 5.31
C ILE A 128 -16.67 10.12 4.34
N MET A 129 -16.23 10.85 3.30
CA MET A 129 -15.24 10.35 2.35
C MET A 129 -13.87 10.12 3.01
N GLU A 130 -13.48 10.95 3.97
CA GLU A 130 -12.28 10.77 4.78
C GLU A 130 -12.37 9.50 5.64
N ASP A 131 -13.50 9.26 6.31
CA ASP A 131 -13.72 8.03 7.07
C ASP A 131 -13.63 6.77 6.17
N LEU A 132 -14.20 6.83 4.95
CA LEU A 132 -14.09 5.75 3.97
C LEU A 132 -12.63 5.52 3.53
N GLN A 133 -11.87 6.61 3.35
CA GLN A 133 -10.46 6.53 2.98
C GLN A 133 -9.64 5.83 4.09
N GLU A 134 -9.93 6.12 5.36
CA GLU A 134 -9.27 5.44 6.49
C GLU A 134 -9.59 3.93 6.53
N ILE A 135 -10.81 3.52 6.15
CA ILE A 135 -11.18 2.11 6.01
C ILE A 135 -10.38 1.45 4.88
N VAL A 136 -10.28 2.10 3.71
CA VAL A 136 -9.48 1.61 2.58
C VAL A 136 -8.01 1.47 2.96
N GLU A 137 -7.45 2.45 3.65
CA GLU A 137 -6.09 2.39 4.18
C GLU A 137 -5.91 1.18 5.12
N ALA A 138 -6.79 1.01 6.10
CA ALA A 138 -6.72 -0.12 7.03
C ALA A 138 -6.85 -1.49 6.32
N ALA A 139 -7.69 -1.57 5.28
CA ALA A 139 -7.84 -2.77 4.48
C ALA A 139 -6.58 -3.09 3.66
N LEU A 140 -5.94 -2.07 3.07
CA LEU A 140 -4.67 -2.22 2.35
C LEU A 140 -3.52 -2.58 3.29
N GLU A 141 -3.45 -1.97 4.47
CA GLU A 141 -2.51 -2.33 5.53
C GLU A 141 -2.67 -3.81 5.91
N LEU A 142 -3.90 -4.29 6.11
CA LEU A 142 -4.16 -5.71 6.42
C LEU A 142 -3.76 -6.64 5.28
N ARG A 143 -4.06 -6.29 4.04
CA ARG A 143 -3.64 -7.07 2.85
C ARG A 143 -2.13 -7.17 2.71
N CYS A 144 -1.41 -6.15 3.17
CA CYS A 144 0.05 -6.10 3.14
C CYS A 144 0.70 -6.61 4.43
N ALA A 145 -0.08 -6.83 5.49
CA ALA A 145 0.41 -7.33 6.75
C ALA A 145 0.86 -8.79 6.60
N ARG A 146 1.97 -9.13 7.26
CA ARG A 146 2.47 -10.51 7.33
C ARG A 146 2.21 -11.07 8.72
N GLU A 147 1.83 -12.34 8.77
CA GLU A 147 1.92 -13.09 10.03
C GLU A 147 3.41 -13.23 10.37
N SER A 148 3.80 -12.66 11.51
CA SER A 148 5.10 -12.95 12.10
C SER A 148 5.10 -14.42 12.49
N SER A 149 5.69 -15.28 11.65
CA SER A 149 5.98 -16.68 11.98
C SER A 149 7.21 -16.77 12.88
#